data_AF-A0A0C9TV36-F1
#
_entry.id   AF-A0A0C9TV36-F1
#
_cell.length_a   1.000
_cell.length_b   1.000
_cell.length_c   1.000
_cell.angle_alpha   90.00
_cell.angle_beta   90.00
_cell.angle_gamma   90.00
#
_symmetry.space_group_name_H-M   'P 1'
#
loop_
_entity.id
_entity.type
_entity.pdbx_description
1 polymer ?
#
loop_
_entity_poly.entity_id
_entity_poly.type
_entity_poly.pdbx_seq_one_letter_code
_entity_poly.pdbx_strand_id
1 'polypeptide(L)'
;PGTILGCDFSGIVAAVGPFVTTSVKVGDQVAGFVQGGHFKDRGAFTEYLKTPADLVWVVPEGTLSHEEAVTLGCEFWTAVQALFHRTRLGLTQPPAKMEGEKWAFLQSDYLQLIQLLAAAGYKVVIVSSPRNFELVKSLGATVVFDVCTFFFLSFLSSWLTRRVARYP
;
A
#
# COMPACT_ATOMS: atom_id res chain seq x y z
N PRO A 1 -27.65 -9.44 -3.71
CA PRO A 1 -28.70 -8.39 -3.78
C PRO A 1 -28.90 -7.73 -2.40
N GLY A 2 -28.96 -6.39 -2.34
CA GLY A 2 -29.16 -5.64 -1.08
C GLY A 2 -27.91 -5.41 -0.23
N THR A 3 -26.71 -5.48 -0.82
CA THR A 3 -25.44 -5.06 -0.19
C THR A 3 -24.97 -3.75 -0.78
N ILE A 4 -24.23 -2.96 0.00
CA ILE A 4 -23.61 -1.70 -0.45
C ILE A 4 -22.20 -2.02 -0.97
N LEU A 5 -21.85 -1.50 -2.15
CA LEU A 5 -20.54 -1.70 -2.77
C LEU A 5 -19.51 -0.67 -2.29
N GLY A 6 -18.25 -0.86 -2.73
CA GLY A 6 -17.14 0.06 -2.46
C GLY A 6 -16.36 -0.30 -1.19
N CYS A 7 -15.04 -0.28 -1.28
CA CYS A 7 -14.15 -0.60 -0.18
C CYS A 7 -13.59 0.66 0.49
N ASP A 8 -13.07 1.59 -0.31
CA ASP A 8 -12.27 2.70 0.21
C ASP A 8 -13.10 3.94 0.43
N PHE A 9 -12.83 4.63 1.55
CA PHE A 9 -13.50 5.88 1.86
C PHE A 9 -12.54 6.88 2.52
N SER A 10 -12.86 8.16 2.34
CA SER A 10 -12.41 9.24 3.21
C SER A 10 -13.61 10.14 3.51
N GLY A 11 -13.69 10.65 4.73
CA GLY A 11 -14.83 11.46 5.17
C GLY A 11 -14.59 12.09 6.53
N ILE A 12 -15.64 12.72 7.06
CA ILE A 12 -15.62 13.37 8.37
C ILE A 12 -16.37 12.50 9.38
N VAL A 13 -15.81 12.32 10.57
CA VAL A 13 -16.44 11.56 11.64
C VAL A 13 -17.70 12.29 12.12
N ALA A 14 -18.88 11.71 11.82
CA ALA A 14 -20.17 12.25 12.23
C ALA A 14 -20.57 11.84 13.66
N ALA A 15 -20.16 10.65 14.11
CA ALA A 15 -20.45 10.12 15.43
C ALA A 15 -19.39 9.09 15.86
N VAL A 16 -19.19 8.95 17.17
CA VAL A 16 -18.28 7.96 17.77
C VAL A 16 -19.06 7.10 18.75
N GLY A 17 -18.84 5.79 18.71
CA GLY A 17 -19.51 4.85 19.62
C GLY A 17 -19.03 5.01 21.07
N PRO A 18 -19.88 4.70 22.07
CA PRO A 18 -19.56 4.94 23.49
C PRO A 18 -18.42 4.09 24.04
N PHE A 19 -18.02 3.04 23.32
CA PHE A 19 -16.94 2.11 23.72
C PHE A 19 -15.65 2.29 22.90
N VAL A 20 -15.57 3.31 22.06
CA VAL A 20 -14.35 3.61 21.29
C VAL A 20 -13.29 4.17 22.24
N THR A 21 -12.10 3.58 22.21
CA THR A 21 -10.95 3.96 23.05
C THR A 21 -9.82 4.64 22.27
N THR A 22 -9.94 4.71 20.95
CA THR A 22 -8.97 5.41 20.09
C THR A 22 -9.10 6.93 20.24
N SER A 23 -8.17 7.68 19.65
CA SER A 23 -8.19 9.16 19.66
C SER A 23 -9.15 9.79 18.63
N VAL A 24 -9.89 8.98 17.88
CA VAL A 24 -10.82 9.44 16.84
C VAL A 24 -11.99 10.20 17.49
N LYS A 25 -12.26 11.41 17.02
CA LYS A 25 -13.35 12.26 17.52
C LYS A 25 -14.22 12.81 16.39
N VAL A 26 -15.42 13.24 16.73
CA VAL A 26 -16.33 13.92 15.81
C VAL A 26 -15.64 15.14 15.19
N GLY A 27 -15.78 15.30 13.87
CA GLY A 27 -15.14 16.35 13.10
C GLY A 27 -13.76 15.99 12.53
N ASP A 28 -13.14 14.88 12.96
CA ASP A 28 -11.88 14.43 12.35
C ASP A 28 -12.10 14.02 10.88
N GLN A 29 -11.18 14.43 10.01
CA GLN A 29 -11.01 13.82 8.70
C GLN A 29 -10.35 12.46 8.86
N VAL A 30 -10.99 11.42 8.36
CA VAL A 30 -10.50 10.05 8.43
C VAL A 30 -10.48 9.40 7.04
N ALA A 31 -9.66 8.38 6.90
CA ALA A 31 -9.72 7.47 5.76
C ALA A 31 -9.54 6.03 6.23
N GLY A 32 -9.97 5.10 5.40
CA GLY A 32 -9.91 3.68 5.71
C GLY A 32 -10.58 2.84 4.64
N PHE A 33 -10.85 1.59 4.99
CA PHE A 33 -11.55 0.68 4.09
C PHE A 33 -12.55 -0.20 4.84
N VAL A 34 -13.53 -0.68 4.10
CA VAL A 34 -14.50 -1.70 4.51
C VAL A 34 -14.55 -2.81 3.46
N GLN A 35 -15.13 -3.96 3.80
CA GLN A 35 -15.37 -5.03 2.84
C GLN A 35 -16.71 -4.79 2.11
N GLY A 36 -16.69 -3.89 1.12
CA GLY A 36 -17.85 -3.60 0.29
C GLY A 36 -18.40 -4.86 -0.38
N GLY A 37 -19.73 -4.99 -0.42
CA GLY A 37 -20.41 -6.13 -1.01
C GLY A 37 -20.40 -7.42 -0.18
N HIS A 38 -19.59 -7.50 0.89
CA HIS A 38 -19.52 -8.68 1.76
C HIS A 38 -20.65 -8.69 2.82
N PHE A 39 -20.96 -7.53 3.41
CA PHE A 39 -22.04 -7.40 4.38
C PHE A 39 -23.15 -6.48 3.85
N LYS A 40 -24.37 -6.65 4.38
CA LYS A 40 -25.52 -5.83 3.98
C LYS A 40 -25.46 -4.40 4.52
N ASP A 41 -24.75 -4.19 5.62
CA ASP A 41 -24.81 -2.97 6.41
C ASP A 41 -23.54 -2.11 6.34
N ARG A 42 -22.60 -2.44 5.46
CA ARG A 42 -21.35 -1.68 5.27
C ARG A 42 -20.85 -1.76 3.82
N GLY A 43 -20.44 -0.60 3.30
CA GLY A 43 -19.87 -0.39 1.97
C GLY A 43 -19.58 1.10 1.82
N ALA A 44 -18.58 1.46 1.02
CA ALA A 44 -18.11 2.84 0.92
C ALA A 44 -18.93 3.72 -0.04
N PHE A 45 -19.71 3.15 -0.95
CA PHE A 45 -20.52 3.89 -1.92
C PHE A 45 -21.86 4.34 -1.31
N THR A 46 -21.77 5.15 -0.27
CA THR A 46 -22.90 5.71 0.49
C THR A 46 -22.46 7.00 1.18
N GLU A 47 -23.41 7.85 1.55
CA GLU A 47 -23.13 9.12 2.24
C GLU A 47 -22.68 8.90 3.70
N TYR A 48 -23.11 7.80 4.32
CA TYR A 48 -22.75 7.44 5.70
C TYR A 48 -22.43 5.96 5.80
N LEU A 49 -21.29 5.64 6.42
CA LEU A 49 -20.91 4.28 6.76
C LEU A 49 -20.44 4.18 8.20
N LYS A 50 -20.50 2.97 8.74
CA LYS A 50 -19.95 2.63 10.05
C LYS A 50 -18.79 1.66 9.88
N THR A 51 -17.77 1.79 10.71
CA THR A 51 -16.62 0.89 10.75
C THR A 51 -16.00 0.89 12.15
N PRO A 52 -15.30 -0.19 12.56
CA PRO A 52 -14.50 -0.18 13.78
C PRO A 52 -13.48 0.97 13.76
N ALA A 53 -13.34 1.67 14.89
CA ALA A 53 -12.43 2.80 15.01
C ALA A 53 -10.95 2.43 14.82
N ASP A 54 -10.58 1.17 15.06
CA ASP A 54 -9.22 0.66 14.84
C ASP A 54 -8.88 0.44 13.35
N LEU A 55 -9.88 0.49 12.46
CA LEU A 55 -9.72 0.31 11.01
C LEU A 55 -9.74 1.63 10.24
N VAL A 56 -9.70 2.75 10.94
CA VAL A 56 -9.54 4.08 10.34
C VAL A 56 -8.26 4.72 10.82
N TRP A 57 -7.69 5.58 9.98
CA TRP A 57 -6.62 6.47 10.37
C TRP A 57 -7.11 7.91 10.25
N VAL A 58 -6.71 8.72 11.22
CA VAL A 58 -6.98 10.17 11.22
C VAL A 58 -6.00 10.81 10.26
N VAL A 59 -6.52 11.52 9.27
CA VAL A 59 -5.70 12.26 8.31
C VAL A 59 -5.12 13.47 9.05
N PRO A 60 -3.79 13.64 9.08
CA PRO A 60 -3.21 14.83 9.70
C PRO A 60 -3.71 16.11 9.01
N GLU A 61 -3.99 17.12 9.81
CA GLU A 61 -4.60 18.35 9.32
C GLU A 61 -3.72 19.04 8.28
N GLY A 62 -4.32 19.39 7.14
CA GLY A 62 -3.64 20.08 6.05
C GLY A 62 -2.61 19.24 5.27
N THR A 63 -2.52 17.93 5.51
CA THR A 63 -1.55 17.09 4.77
C THR A 63 -2.10 16.47 3.50
N LEU A 64 -3.35 16.00 3.51
CA LEU A 64 -3.95 15.26 2.38
C LEU A 64 -5.42 15.65 2.20
N SER A 65 -5.85 15.81 0.95
CA SER A 65 -7.27 15.92 0.61
C SER A 65 -8.00 14.59 0.81
N HIS A 66 -9.33 14.59 0.72
CA HIS A 66 -10.11 13.34 0.75
C HIS A 66 -9.75 12.41 -0.42
N GLU A 67 -9.55 12.97 -1.61
CA GLU A 67 -9.17 12.26 -2.83
C GLU A 67 -7.78 11.62 -2.72
N GLU A 68 -6.85 12.27 -2.02
CA GLU A 68 -5.52 11.71 -1.77
C GLU A 68 -5.58 10.64 -0.67
N ALA A 69 -6.27 10.92 0.43
CA ALA A 69 -6.35 10.01 1.58
C ALA A 69 -7.06 8.69 1.25
N VAL A 70 -8.10 8.71 0.39
CA VAL A 70 -8.82 7.49 -0.01
C VAL A 70 -7.94 6.51 -0.81
N THR A 71 -6.85 6.98 -1.42
CA THR A 71 -5.87 6.10 -2.11
C THR A 71 -5.08 5.20 -1.15
N LEU A 72 -5.11 5.49 0.15
CA LEU A 72 -4.46 4.72 1.22
C LEU A 72 -5.44 3.78 1.94
N GLY A 73 -6.36 3.20 1.18
CA GLY A 73 -7.37 2.25 1.66
C GLY A 73 -6.93 0.78 1.60
N CYS A 74 -7.82 -0.06 1.07
CA CYS A 74 -7.75 -1.51 1.03
C CYS A 74 -6.44 -2.02 0.40
N GLU A 75 -6.05 -1.48 -0.75
CA GLU A 75 -4.83 -1.93 -1.44
C GLU A 75 -3.56 -1.59 -0.65
N PHE A 76 -3.50 -0.39 -0.06
CA PHE A 76 -2.38 0.01 0.78
C PHE A 76 -2.23 -0.89 2.00
N TRP A 77 -3.33 -1.15 2.73
CA TRP A 77 -3.30 -2.03 3.89
C TRP A 77 -3.02 -3.49 3.52
N THR A 78 -3.46 -3.93 2.34
CA THR A 78 -3.10 -5.26 1.80
C THR A 78 -1.59 -5.36 1.59
N ALA A 79 -0.96 -4.33 0.99
CA ALA A 79 0.48 -4.27 0.82
C ALA A 79 1.22 -4.29 2.16
N VAL A 80 0.78 -3.48 3.12
CA VAL A 80 1.36 -3.45 4.48
C VAL A 80 1.29 -4.82 5.14
N GLN A 81 0.14 -5.51 5.08
CA GLN A 81 0.00 -6.84 5.65
C GLN A 81 0.87 -7.87 4.93
N ALA A 82 0.92 -7.86 3.59
CA ALA A 82 1.71 -8.80 2.82
C ALA A 82 3.22 -8.66 3.10
N LEU A 83 3.71 -7.43 3.14
CA LEU A 83 5.13 -7.13 3.34
C LEU A 83 5.57 -7.33 4.79
N PHE A 84 4.83 -6.78 5.75
CA PHE A 84 5.35 -6.58 7.11
C PHE A 84 4.76 -7.51 8.17
N HIS A 85 3.61 -8.14 7.89
CA HIS A 85 3.03 -9.05 8.88
C HIS A 85 3.94 -10.24 9.12
N ARG A 86 4.14 -10.60 10.41
CA ARG A 86 5.11 -11.63 10.83
C ARG A 86 4.82 -13.02 10.28
N THR A 87 3.56 -13.31 9.94
CA THR A 87 3.13 -14.57 9.32
C THR A 87 3.02 -14.50 7.79
N ARG A 88 3.56 -13.45 7.18
CA ARG A 88 3.67 -13.24 5.73
C ARG A 88 5.16 -13.12 5.38
N LEU A 89 5.60 -12.03 4.75
CA LEU A 89 7.02 -11.84 4.44
C LEU A 89 7.85 -11.36 5.65
N GLY A 90 7.22 -10.75 6.66
CA GLY A 90 7.91 -10.31 7.87
C GLY A 90 9.07 -9.35 7.61
N LEU A 91 8.99 -8.53 6.57
CA LEU A 91 10.03 -7.56 6.21
C LEU A 91 10.13 -6.45 7.27
N THR A 92 11.23 -5.70 7.24
CA THR A 92 11.39 -4.54 8.11
C THR A 92 10.37 -3.47 7.75
N GLN A 93 9.53 -3.09 8.71
CA GLN A 93 8.48 -2.08 8.52
C GLN A 93 9.02 -0.66 8.75
N PRO A 94 8.74 0.31 7.85
CA PRO A 94 9.05 1.72 8.09
C PRO A 94 8.42 2.25 9.40
N PRO A 95 9.05 3.20 10.10
CA PRO A 95 10.25 3.95 9.71
C PRO A 95 11.56 3.21 9.99
N ALA A 96 11.53 2.00 10.54
CA ALA A 96 12.73 1.18 10.68
C ALA A 96 13.28 0.83 9.30
N LYS A 97 14.61 0.75 9.20
CA LYS A 97 15.30 0.37 7.98
C LYS A 97 15.93 -1.00 8.14
N MET A 98 15.87 -1.81 7.08
CA MET A 98 16.54 -3.09 7.04
C MET A 98 18.06 -2.91 7.10
N GLU A 99 18.75 -3.85 7.73
CA GLU A 99 20.22 -3.86 7.79
C GLU A 99 20.83 -4.49 6.52
N GLY A 100 21.95 -3.93 6.08
CA GLY A 100 22.67 -4.38 4.90
C GLY A 100 21.97 -4.00 3.58
N GLU A 101 22.33 -4.71 2.50
CA GLU A 101 21.72 -4.51 1.18
C GLU A 101 20.85 -5.71 0.81
N LYS A 102 19.54 -5.49 0.63
CA LYS A 102 18.60 -6.50 0.12
C LYS A 102 17.78 -5.90 -1.02
N TRP A 103 17.37 -6.79 -1.91
CA TRP A 103 16.67 -6.46 -3.14
C TRP A 103 15.24 -6.98 -3.09
N ALA A 104 14.29 -6.17 -3.56
CA ALA A 104 12.89 -6.56 -3.69
C ALA A 104 12.48 -6.46 -5.15
N PHE A 105 11.89 -7.53 -5.68
CA PHE A 105 11.42 -7.61 -7.06
C PHE A 105 9.90 -7.49 -7.09
N LEU A 106 9.41 -6.51 -7.84
CA LEU A 106 8.00 -6.22 -7.99
C LEU A 106 7.58 -6.42 -9.43
N GLN A 107 6.53 -7.20 -9.63
CA GLN A 107 5.77 -7.25 -10.86
C GLN A 107 4.34 -6.84 -10.52
N SER A 108 4.13 -5.53 -10.45
CA SER A 108 2.88 -4.96 -9.97
C SER A 108 2.77 -3.50 -10.40
N ASP A 109 1.54 -3.06 -10.66
CA ASP A 109 1.22 -1.65 -10.90
C ASP A 109 0.94 -0.88 -9.60
N TYR A 110 1.03 -1.54 -8.43
CA TYR A 110 0.79 -0.91 -7.12
C TYR A 110 1.98 -0.06 -6.69
N LEU A 111 1.90 1.23 -7.00
CA LEU A 111 2.94 2.23 -6.77
C LEU A 111 3.34 2.37 -5.29
N GLN A 112 2.42 2.12 -4.36
CA GLN A 112 2.66 2.20 -2.92
C GLN A 112 3.66 1.14 -2.44
N LEU A 113 3.75 -0.02 -3.08
CA LEU A 113 4.75 -1.06 -2.74
C LEU A 113 6.18 -0.55 -2.90
N ILE A 114 6.43 0.23 -3.96
CA ILE A 114 7.73 0.82 -4.26
C ILE A 114 8.15 1.71 -3.09
N GLN A 115 7.25 2.61 -2.67
CA GLN A 115 7.50 3.57 -1.62
C GLN A 115 7.70 2.88 -0.26
N LEU A 116 6.86 1.89 0.09
CA LEU A 116 6.97 1.14 1.34
C LEU A 116 8.32 0.40 1.45
N LEU A 117 8.75 -0.25 0.37
CA LEU A 117 10.03 -0.97 0.33
C LEU A 117 11.24 -0.02 0.30
N ALA A 118 11.16 1.06 -0.48
CA ALA A 118 12.22 2.07 -0.53
C ALA A 118 12.38 2.77 0.83
N ALA A 119 11.28 3.11 1.51
CA ALA A 119 11.28 3.69 2.85
C ALA A 119 11.92 2.75 3.89
N ALA A 120 11.68 1.43 3.75
CA ALA A 120 12.31 0.40 4.56
C ALA A 120 13.80 0.15 4.19
N GLY A 121 14.33 0.75 3.12
CA GLY A 121 15.73 0.65 2.72
C GLY A 121 16.05 -0.45 1.69
N TYR A 122 15.04 -1.10 1.11
CA TYR A 122 15.25 -2.12 0.07
C TYR A 122 15.62 -1.48 -1.28
N LYS A 123 16.46 -2.17 -2.06
CA LYS A 123 16.67 -1.84 -3.48
C LYS A 123 15.54 -2.44 -4.30
N VAL A 124 14.67 -1.59 -4.83
CA VAL A 124 13.46 -2.02 -5.55
C VAL A 124 13.75 -2.19 -7.03
N VAL A 125 13.47 -3.36 -7.56
CA VAL A 125 13.44 -3.68 -8.98
C VAL A 125 12.00 -3.83 -9.40
N ILE A 126 11.57 -3.12 -10.43
CA ILE A 126 10.18 -3.18 -10.91
C ILE A 126 10.10 -3.35 -12.42
N VAL A 127 9.09 -4.07 -12.88
CA VAL A 127 8.68 -4.11 -14.28
C VAL A 127 7.55 -3.11 -14.49
N SER A 128 7.69 -2.23 -15.48
CA SER A 128 6.64 -1.27 -15.84
C SER A 128 6.67 -0.96 -17.34
N SER A 129 5.68 -0.21 -17.82
CA SER A 129 5.69 0.32 -19.18
C SER A 129 6.65 1.52 -19.28
N PRO A 130 7.32 1.75 -20.43
CA PRO A 130 8.32 2.84 -20.58
C PRO A 130 7.79 4.22 -20.19
N ARG A 131 6.52 4.50 -20.49
CA ARG A 131 5.83 5.75 -20.12
C ARG A 131 5.78 6.02 -18.61
N ASN A 132 5.92 4.99 -17.78
CA ASN A 132 5.87 5.10 -16.32
C ASN A 132 7.26 5.09 -15.67
N PHE A 133 8.35 4.98 -16.44
CA PHE A 133 9.70 4.79 -15.89
C PHE A 133 10.13 5.93 -14.97
N GLU A 134 9.85 7.17 -15.37
CA GLU A 134 10.17 8.35 -14.56
C GLU A 134 9.36 8.36 -13.26
N LEU A 135 8.08 8.03 -13.34
CA LEU A 135 7.19 7.93 -12.18
C LEU A 135 7.69 6.86 -11.19
N VAL A 136 7.93 5.63 -11.63
CA VAL A 136 8.34 4.58 -10.68
C VAL A 136 9.73 4.85 -10.08
N LYS A 137 10.64 5.51 -10.82
CA LYS A 137 11.94 5.96 -10.28
C LYS A 137 11.77 7.06 -9.25
N SER A 138 10.89 8.04 -9.48
CA SER A 138 10.63 9.11 -8.50
C SER A 138 10.03 8.57 -7.20
N LEU A 139 9.32 7.45 -7.27
CA LEU A 139 8.77 6.74 -6.12
C LEU A 139 9.76 5.81 -5.40
N GLY A 140 11.01 5.70 -5.88
CA GLY A 140 12.08 4.94 -5.21
C GLY A 140 12.51 3.65 -5.90
N ALA A 141 12.04 3.36 -7.12
CA ALA A 141 12.56 2.22 -7.88
C ALA A 141 14.05 2.41 -8.19
N THR A 142 14.87 1.41 -7.84
CA THR A 142 16.31 1.39 -8.13
C THR A 142 16.59 0.95 -9.56
N VAL A 143 15.83 -0.03 -10.06
CA VAL A 143 15.95 -0.55 -11.43
C VAL A 143 14.56 -0.74 -12.00
N VAL A 144 14.36 -0.33 -13.25
CA VAL A 144 13.09 -0.46 -13.96
C VAL A 144 13.32 -1.23 -15.25
N PHE A 145 12.48 -2.24 -15.49
CA PHE A 145 12.47 -3.04 -16.70
C PHE A 145 11.20 -2.77 -17.50
N ASP A 146 11.32 -2.81 -18.83
CA ASP A 146 10.17 -2.70 -19.72
C ASP A 146 9.41 -4.03 -19.75
N VAL A 147 8.11 -3.98 -19.48
CA VAL A 147 7.17 -5.10 -19.56
C VAL A 147 7.16 -5.78 -20.94
N CYS A 148 7.42 -5.04 -22.02
CA CYS A 148 7.48 -5.58 -23.38
C CYS A 148 8.78 -6.35 -23.67
N THR A 149 9.73 -6.38 -22.73
CA THR A 149 10.96 -7.16 -22.89
C THR A 149 10.65 -8.65 -22.78
N PHE A 150 10.56 -9.32 -23.93
CA PHE A 150 10.15 -10.73 -24.12
C PHE A 150 10.98 -11.78 -23.34
N PHE A 151 12.03 -11.37 -22.62
CA PHE A 151 12.97 -12.24 -21.91
C PHE A 151 13.14 -11.88 -20.42
N PHE A 152 12.19 -11.19 -19.77
CA PHE A 152 12.34 -10.77 -18.37
C PHE A 152 12.77 -11.92 -17.43
N LEU A 153 12.15 -13.11 -17.52
CA LEU A 153 12.48 -14.24 -16.64
C LEU A 153 13.89 -14.83 -16.91
N SER A 154 14.27 -15.00 -18.18
CA SER A 154 15.61 -15.49 -18.53
C SER A 154 16.69 -14.48 -18.18
N PHE A 155 16.40 -13.19 -18.34
CA PHE A 155 17.31 -12.12 -17.95
C PHE A 155 17.42 -12.00 -16.43
N LEU A 156 16.31 -12.06 -15.68
CA LEU A 156 16.30 -12.03 -14.22
C LEU A 156 17.13 -13.19 -13.66
N SER A 157 16.94 -14.40 -14.19
CA SER A 157 17.75 -15.58 -13.83
C SER A 157 19.24 -15.33 -14.10
N SER A 158 19.61 -14.86 -15.29
CA SER A 158 20.99 -14.52 -15.64
C SER A 158 21.58 -13.40 -14.76
N TRP A 159 20.81 -12.37 -14.47
CA TRP A 159 21.21 -11.20 -13.67
C TRP A 159 21.40 -11.57 -12.20
N LEU A 160 20.46 -12.32 -11.62
CA LEU A 160 20.59 -12.89 -10.28
C LEU A 160 21.82 -13.78 -10.21
N THR A 161 22.02 -14.69 -11.18
CA THR A 161 23.17 -15.59 -11.21
C THR A 161 24.49 -14.82 -11.28
N ARG A 162 24.59 -13.77 -12.10
CA ARG A 162 25.80 -12.95 -12.24
C ARG A 162 26.12 -12.07 -11.02
N ARG A 163 25.14 -11.72 -10.20
CA ARG A 163 25.35 -10.95 -8.95
C ARG A 163 25.51 -11.82 -7.72
N VAL A 164 24.76 -12.92 -7.62
CA VAL A 164 24.92 -13.91 -6.54
C VAL A 164 26.31 -14.56 -6.62
N ALA A 165 26.85 -14.78 -7.83
CA ALA A 165 28.23 -15.24 -8.03
C ALA A 165 29.31 -14.20 -7.67
N ARG A 166 28.97 -12.97 -7.29
CA ARG A 166 29.93 -11.90 -6.92
C ARG A 166 29.99 -11.63 -5.41
N TYR A 167 29.25 -12.36 -4.59
CA TYR A 167 29.36 -12.27 -3.14
C TYR A 167 29.74 -13.65 -2.58
N PRO A 168 30.92 -13.79 -1.93
CA PRO A 168 31.33 -15.02 -1.26
C PRO A 168 30.49 -15.33 -0.03
#